data_AF-A0A7N2MFX0-F1
#
_entry.id   AF-A0A7N2MFX0-F1
#
_cell.length_a   1.000
_cell.length_b   1.000
_cell.length_c   1.000
_cell.angle_alpha   90.00
_cell.angle_beta   90.00
_cell.angle_gamma   90.00
#
_symmetry.space_group_name_H-M   'P 1'
#
loop_
_entity.id
_entity.type
_entity.pdbx_description
1 polymer ?
#
loop_
_entity_poly.entity_id
_entity_poly.type
_entity_poly.pdbx_seq_one_letter_code
_entity_poly.pdbx_strand_id
1 'polypeptide(L)'
;MRGGLSSDASAEIVFSGKAQPGITATDVNVDKGQQGFGFIKKNEIIKGKAAVIGFLLLLDFELLTGKGLLKGTGFLDFLYAASKAFK
;
A
#
# COMPACT_ATOMS: atom_id res chain seq x y z
N MET A 1 45.53 -13.82 -31.83
CA MET A 1 45.35 -13.83 -30.36
C MET A 1 43.85 -13.87 -30.08
N ARG A 2 43.34 -14.91 -29.42
CA ARG A 2 41.92 -15.07 -29.09
C ARG A 2 41.83 -15.33 -27.58
N GLY A 3 41.80 -14.25 -26.81
CA GLY A 3 41.22 -14.22 -25.46
C GLY A 3 39.89 -13.47 -25.59
N GLY A 4 38.76 -13.91 -25.06
CA GLY A 4 38.58 -14.54 -23.76
C GLY A 4 38.59 -13.45 -22.71
N LEU A 5 37.44 -12.80 -22.49
CA LEU A 5 37.05 -12.12 -21.25
C LEU A 5 35.56 -11.78 -21.33
N SER A 6 34.87 -12.24 -20.29
CA SER A 6 33.46 -12.13 -19.97
C SER A 6 33.08 -10.74 -19.44
N SER A 7 31.77 -10.50 -19.43
CA SER A 7 31.09 -9.53 -18.55
C SER A 7 31.28 -8.06 -18.92
N ASP A 8 30.36 -7.57 -19.76
CA ASP A 8 29.59 -6.41 -19.33
C ASP A 8 28.22 -6.47 -20.00
N ALA A 9 27.25 -7.08 -19.30
CA ALA A 9 25.84 -6.98 -19.65
C ALA A 9 25.39 -5.56 -19.28
N SER A 10 25.88 -4.57 -20.03
CA SER A 10 25.35 -3.23 -19.98
C SER A 10 23.91 -3.32 -20.47
N ALA A 11 22.96 -3.17 -19.55
CA ALA A 11 21.57 -2.96 -19.89
C ALA A 11 21.48 -1.63 -20.64
N GLU A 12 21.60 -1.71 -21.96
CA GLU A 12 21.38 -0.59 -22.86
C GLU A 12 19.92 -0.15 -22.71
N ILE A 13 19.70 1.00 -22.09
CA ILE A 13 18.39 1.64 -22.08
C ILE A 13 18.21 2.22 -23.48
N VAL A 14 17.63 1.42 -24.37
CA VAL A 14 17.21 1.86 -25.70
C VAL A 14 16.06 2.84 -25.52
N PHE A 15 16.40 4.12 -25.36
CA PHE A 15 15.44 5.21 -25.32
C PHE A 15 15.02 5.55 -26.76
N SER A 16 14.17 4.70 -27.34
CA SER A 16 13.53 4.98 -28.61
C SER A 16 12.21 5.71 -28.37
N GLY A 17 12.21 7.00 -28.64
CA GLY A 17 10.99 7.81 -28.70
C GLY A 17 10.92 8.91 -27.64
N LYS A 18 10.85 10.16 -28.13
CA LYS A 18 10.58 11.41 -27.41
C LYS A 18 9.85 11.18 -26.06
N ALA A 19 10.52 11.45 -24.94
CA ALA A 19 9.86 11.54 -23.63
C ALA A 19 8.83 12.66 -23.69
N GLN A 20 7.54 12.32 -23.69
CA GLN A 20 6.48 13.29 -23.44
C GLN A 20 6.50 13.66 -21.95
N PRO A 21 6.72 14.93 -21.61
CA PRO A 21 6.68 15.39 -20.22
C PRO A 21 5.25 15.18 -19.69
N GLY A 22 5.10 14.35 -18.67
CA GLY A 22 3.80 14.01 -18.08
C GLY A 22 3.63 12.54 -17.71
N ILE A 23 4.47 11.64 -18.24
CA ILE A 23 4.55 10.25 -17.78
C ILE A 23 5.63 10.17 -16.69
N THR A 24 5.28 10.53 -15.46
CA THR A 24 6.13 10.23 -14.32
C THR A 24 6.14 8.72 -14.10
N ALA A 25 7.30 8.14 -13.76
CA ALA A 25 7.50 6.76 -13.37
C ALA A 25 6.82 6.39 -12.02
N THR A 26 5.62 6.92 -11.75
CA THR A 26 4.82 6.59 -10.58
C THR A 26 3.88 5.41 -10.82
N ASP A 27 3.70 4.98 -12.07
CA ASP A 27 2.87 3.82 -12.43
C ASP A 27 3.76 2.66 -12.92
N VAL A 28 4.74 2.27 -12.09
CA VAL A 28 5.42 0.97 -12.24
C VAL A 28 4.52 -0.14 -11.68
N ASN A 29 3.32 -0.28 -12.25
CA ASN A 29 2.54 -1.49 -12.06
C ASN A 29 3.05 -2.52 -13.06
N VAL A 30 3.76 -3.53 -12.57
CA VAL A 30 4.21 -4.67 -13.37
C VAL A 30 2.98 -5.50 -13.72
N ASP A 31 2.28 -5.12 -14.79
CA ASP A 31 1.18 -5.89 -15.36
C ASP A 31 1.77 -7.04 -16.20
N LYS A 32 2.37 -8.01 -15.50
CA LYS A 32 2.75 -9.30 -16.09
C LYS A 32 1.74 -10.35 -15.64
N GLY A 33 0.61 -10.39 -16.33
CA GLY A 33 -0.12 -11.64 -16.58
C GLY A 33 -0.58 -12.47 -15.38
N GLN A 34 -0.79 -11.87 -14.21
CA GLN A 34 -1.46 -12.54 -13.10
C GLN A 34 -2.51 -11.61 -12.50
N GLN A 35 -3.76 -12.07 -12.51
CA GLN A 35 -4.70 -11.69 -11.45
C GLN A 35 -3.94 -11.79 -10.11
N GLY A 36 -3.63 -10.68 -9.44
CA GLY A 36 -3.37 -10.78 -8.00
C GLY A 36 -2.37 -9.87 -7.30
N PHE A 37 -1.72 -8.87 -7.92
CA PHE A 37 -0.96 -7.89 -7.12
C PHE A 37 -1.02 -6.48 -7.73
N GLY A 38 -1.72 -5.57 -7.04
CA GLY A 38 -1.78 -4.14 -7.38
C GLY A 38 -3.14 -3.51 -7.05
N PHE A 39 -3.13 -2.33 -6.41
CA PHE A 39 -4.36 -1.56 -6.20
C PHE A 39 -4.87 -1.04 -7.55
N ILE A 40 -5.97 -1.60 -8.05
CA ILE A 40 -6.66 -1.04 -9.22
C ILE A 40 -7.13 0.38 -8.84
N LYS A 41 -6.86 1.40 -9.67
CA LYS A 41 -7.18 2.83 -9.36
C LYS A 41 -8.60 3.06 -8.83
N LYS A 42 -9.58 2.32 -9.36
CA LYS A 42 -10.98 2.35 -8.89
C LYS A 42 -11.12 1.87 -7.44
N ASN A 43 -10.42 0.79 -7.08
CA ASN A 43 -10.47 0.19 -5.75
C ASN A 43 -9.74 1.04 -4.70
N GLU A 44 -8.70 1.77 -5.12
CA GLU A 44 -7.98 2.72 -4.26
C GLU A 44 -8.88 3.87 -3.83
N ILE A 45 -9.61 4.50 -4.76
CA ILE A 45 -10.51 5.62 -4.46
C ILE A 45 -11.65 5.17 -3.54
N ILE A 46 -12.23 3.99 -3.76
CA ILE A 46 -13.32 3.47 -2.93
C ILE A 46 -12.82 3.19 -1.50
N LYS A 47 -11.67 2.51 -1.36
CA LYS A 47 -11.06 2.25 -0.05
C LYS A 47 -10.63 3.53 0.66
N GLY A 48 -10.07 4.49 -0.08
CA GLY A 48 -9.68 5.79 0.44
C GLY A 48 -10.88 6.60 0.96
N LYS A 49 -11.99 6.64 0.22
CA LYS A 49 -13.23 7.28 0.69
C LYS A 49 -13.78 6.62 1.95
N ALA A 50 -13.79 5.29 1.99
CA ALA A 50 -14.24 4.56 3.18
C ALA A 50 -13.33 4.85 4.39
N ALA A 51 -12.02 4.95 4.19
CA ALA A 51 -11.07 5.29 5.24
C ALA A 51 -11.29 6.71 5.80
N VAL A 52 -11.55 7.70 4.94
CA VAL A 52 -11.83 9.07 5.38
C VAL A 52 -13.12 9.14 6.20
N ILE A 53 -14.20 8.48 5.73
CA ILE A 53 -15.47 8.43 6.46
C ILE A 53 -15.28 7.70 7.79
N GLY A 54 -14.58 6.55 7.78
CA GLY A 54 -14.28 5.80 9.00
C GLY A 54 -13.49 6.63 10.01
N PHE A 55 -12.49 7.39 9.54
CA PHE A 55 -11.70 8.26 10.40
C PHE A 55 -12.52 9.40 11.03
N LEU A 56 -13.40 10.05 10.26
CA LEU A 56 -14.31 11.07 10.81
C LEU A 56 -15.23 10.49 11.89
N LEU A 57 -15.79 9.30 11.67
CA LEU A 57 -16.59 8.63 12.68
C LEU A 57 -15.79 8.26 13.94
N LEU A 58 -14.50 7.91 13.81
CA LEU A 58 -13.63 7.67 14.97
C LEU A 58 -13.46 8.95 15.79
N LEU A 59 -13.27 10.09 15.13
CA LEU A 59 -13.15 11.39 15.79
C LEU A 59 -14.45 11.79 16.48
N ASP A 60 -15.59 11.66 15.80
CA ASP A 60 -16.91 11.96 16.37
C ASP A 60 -17.22 11.05 17.58
N PHE A 61 -16.91 9.75 17.46
CA PHE A 61 -17.07 8.79 18.55
C PHE A 61 -16.22 9.16 19.77
N GLU A 62 -14.95 9.52 19.54
CA GLU A 62 -14.04 9.94 20.61
C GLU A 62 -14.50 11.24 21.25
N LEU A 63 -14.99 12.20 20.46
CA LEU A 63 -15.50 13.47 20.97
C LEU A 63 -16.77 13.32 21.81
N LEU A 64 -17.70 12.44 21.41
CA LEU A 64 -18.95 12.19 22.14
C LEU A 64 -18.75 11.35 23.41
N THR A 65 -17.82 10.39 23.39
CA THR A 65 -17.64 9.43 24.49
C THR A 65 -16.46 9.76 25.42
N GLY A 66 -15.56 10.64 24.99
CA GLY A 66 -14.32 10.99 25.69
C GLY A 66 -13.33 9.83 25.81
N LYS A 67 -13.53 8.74 25.07
CA LYS A 67 -12.69 7.54 25.07
C LYS A 67 -12.44 7.10 23.64
N GLY A 68 -11.19 6.85 23.28
CA GLY A 68 -10.86 6.28 21.96
C GLY A 68 -11.56 4.94 21.71
N LEU A 69 -11.90 4.65 20.45
CA LEU A 69 -12.74 3.51 20.04
C LEU A 69 -12.31 2.18 20.69
N LEU A 70 -11.01 1.89 20.71
CA LEU A 70 -10.48 0.63 21.24
C LEU A 70 -10.78 0.43 22.74
N LYS A 71 -10.79 1.52 23.51
CA LYS A 71 -11.16 1.50 24.93
C LYS A 71 -12.67 1.59 25.11
N GLY A 72 -13.34 2.42 24.32
CA GLY A 72 -14.79 2.63 24.39
C GLY A 72 -15.60 1.38 24.02
N THR A 73 -15.07 0.52 23.14
CA THR A 73 -15.71 -0.73 22.71
C THR A 73 -15.34 -1.94 23.57
N GLY A 74 -14.43 -1.80 24.54
CA GLY A 74 -13.89 -2.93 25.30
C GLY A 74 -12.94 -3.84 24.49
N PHE A 75 -12.58 -3.45 23.27
CA PHE A 75 -11.68 -4.23 22.42
C PHE A 75 -10.27 -4.37 23.03
N LEU A 76 -9.78 -3.36 23.76
CA LEU A 76 -8.52 -3.48 24.52
C LEU A 76 -8.58 -4.57 25.58
N ASP A 77 -9.70 -4.71 26.28
CA ASP A 77 -9.87 -5.71 27.32
C ASP A 77 -9.88 -7.12 26.71
N PHE A 78 -10.52 -7.27 25.55
CA PHE A 78 -10.46 -8.50 24.77
C PHE A 78 -9.02 -8.84 24.34
N LEU A 79 -8.28 -7.89 23.77
CA LEU A 79 -6.88 -8.11 23.36
C LEU A 79 -6.00 -8.49 24.56
N TYR A 80 -6.21 -7.85 25.70
CA TYR A 80 -5.44 -8.13 26.90
C TYR A 80 -5.76 -9.51 27.47
N ALA A 81 -7.04 -9.90 27.46
CA ALA A 81 -7.48 -11.24 27.84
C ALA A 81 -6.92 -12.32 26.90
N ALA A 82 -6.99 -12.08 25.59
CA ALA A 82 -6.43 -12.99 24.58
C ALA A 82 -4.91 -13.12 24.73
N SER A 83 -4.18 -12.01 24.90
CA SER A 83 -2.73 -12.03 25.11
C SER A 83 -2.32 -12.81 26.35
N LYS A 84 -3.10 -12.73 27.44
CA LYS A 84 -2.84 -13.53 28.65
C LYS A 84 -3.10 -15.02 28.45
N ALA A 85 -4.00 -15.42 27.55
CA ALA A 85 -4.31 -16.82 27.30
C ALA A 85 -3.20 -17.58 26.56
N PHE A 86 -2.28 -16.86 25.90
CA PHE A 86 -1.13 -17.44 25.18
C PHE A 86 0.18 -17.44 25.99
N LYS A 87 0.13 -17.07 27.27
CA LYS A 87 1.27 -17.11 28.21
C LYS A 87 1.12 -18.26 29.18
#